data_AF-A0AB33T1X8-F1
#
_entry.id   AF-A0AB33T1X8-F1
#
_cell.length_a   1.000
_cell.length_b   1.000
_cell.length_c   1.000
_cell.angle_alpha   90.00
_cell.angle_beta   90.00
_cell.angle_gamma   90.00
#
_symmetry.space_group_name_H-M   'P 1'
#
loop_
_entity.id
_entity.type
_entity.pdbx_description
1 polymer ?
#
loop_
_entity_poly.entity_id
_entity_poly.type
_entity_poly.pdbx_seq_one_letter_code
_entity_poly.pdbx_strand_id
1 'polypeptide(L)'
;MSDEPSDAHKLIAEVILRHQPNEWGQHDGWWECCCQHGGPLVPWTPEHVAAEVDKALGGLNRTWAAVFPDGSYMTPYHEVWNFHPNKSARELAEGDVAEYEDTTLKAQWVSGWTVTE
;
A
#
# COMPACT_ATOMS: atom_id res chain seq x y z
N MET A 1 -5.16 23.97 8.16
CA MET A 1 -5.25 22.73 7.37
C MET A 1 -6.31 22.99 6.31
N SER A 2 -6.06 22.62 5.04
CA SER A 2 -7.09 22.76 4.00
C SER A 2 -8.19 21.74 4.25
N ASP A 3 -9.46 22.16 4.13
CA ASP A 3 -10.62 21.25 4.20
C ASP A 3 -10.75 20.39 2.92
N GLU A 4 -9.93 20.64 1.91
CA GLU A 4 -9.92 19.88 0.66
C GLU A 4 -9.21 18.52 0.83
N PRO A 5 -9.83 17.41 0.42
CA PRO A 5 -9.17 16.10 0.38
C PRO A 5 -7.91 16.12 -0.50
N SER A 6 -6.86 15.42 -0.06
CA SER A 6 -5.65 15.21 -0.87
C SER A 6 -5.96 14.38 -2.12
N ASP A 7 -5.08 14.39 -3.12
CA ASP A 7 -5.26 13.58 -4.33
C ASP A 7 -5.29 12.08 -4.02
N ALA A 8 -4.53 11.64 -3.02
CA ALA A 8 -4.61 10.27 -2.52
C ALA A 8 -6.01 9.96 -1.94
N HIS A 9 -6.60 10.88 -1.15
CA HIS A 9 -7.96 10.69 -0.63
C HIS A 9 -8.99 10.65 -1.77
N LYS A 10 -8.84 11.50 -2.79
CA LYS A 10 -9.72 11.52 -3.97
C LYS A 10 -9.64 10.20 -4.74
N LEU A 11 -8.43 9.68 -4.99
CA LEU A 11 -8.21 8.39 -5.65
C LEU A 11 -8.80 7.22 -4.86
N ILE A 12 -8.56 7.16 -3.54
CA ILE A 12 -9.13 6.13 -2.68
C ILE A 12 -10.67 6.17 -2.72
N ALA A 13 -11.26 7.37 -2.65
CA ALA A 13 -12.70 7.55 -2.71
C ALA A 13 -13.29 7.08 -4.05
N GLU A 14 -12.64 7.39 -5.17
CA GLU A 14 -13.04 6.93 -6.50
C GLU A 14 -13.09 5.40 -6.58
N VAL A 15 -12.04 4.73 -6.09
CA VAL A 15 -11.99 3.26 -6.04
C VAL A 15 -13.14 2.72 -5.18
N ILE A 16 -13.33 3.24 -3.98
CA ILE A 16 -14.41 2.78 -3.08
C ILE A 16 -15.77 2.92 -3.77
N LEU A 17 -16.07 4.06 -4.38
CA LEU A 17 -17.35 4.31 -5.04
C LEU A 17 -17.58 3.37 -6.22
N ARG A 18 -16.56 3.13 -7.04
CA ARG A 18 -16.64 2.20 -8.19
C ARG A 18 -16.87 0.76 -7.76
N HIS A 19 -16.47 0.40 -6.55
CA HIS A 19 -16.58 -0.94 -6.00
C HIS A 19 -17.70 -1.03 -4.95
N GLN A 20 -18.63 -0.07 -4.87
CA GLN A 20 -19.77 -0.21 -3.98
C GLN A 20 -20.73 -1.31 -4.48
N PRO A 21 -21.37 -2.03 -3.54
CA PRO A 21 -22.39 -3.00 -3.90
C PRO A 21 -23.59 -2.25 -4.49
N ASN A 22 -24.15 -2.75 -5.58
CA ASN A 22 -25.36 -2.19 -6.19
C ASN A 22 -26.61 -2.76 -5.49
N GLU A 23 -27.66 -1.96 -5.35
CA GLU A 23 -28.95 -2.42 -4.79
C GLU A 23 -29.59 -3.57 -5.60
N TRP A 24 -29.15 -3.77 -6.84
CA TRP A 24 -29.69 -4.73 -7.81
C TRP A 24 -28.87 -6.03 -7.93
N GLY A 25 -27.69 -6.13 -7.32
CA GLY A 25 -26.80 -7.30 -7.36
C GLY A 25 -26.76 -8.05 -6.03
N GLN A 26 -27.87 -8.03 -5.29
CA GLN A 26 -28.07 -8.89 -4.13
C GLN A 26 -28.53 -10.26 -4.63
N HIS A 27 -27.68 -11.27 -4.49
CA HIS A 27 -27.99 -12.66 -4.82
C HIS A 27 -27.82 -13.51 -3.57
N ASP A 28 -28.83 -14.28 -3.17
CA ASP A 28 -28.78 -15.33 -2.14
C ASP A 28 -27.80 -15.10 -0.96
N GLY A 29 -27.83 -13.91 -0.35
CA GLY A 29 -27.03 -13.57 0.83
C GLY A 29 -25.65 -12.92 0.59
N TRP A 30 -25.29 -12.58 -0.65
CA TRP A 30 -24.06 -11.85 -0.97
C TRP A 30 -24.31 -10.70 -1.95
N TRP A 31 -23.40 -9.73 -1.95
CA TRP A 31 -23.43 -8.57 -2.85
C TRP A 31 -22.37 -8.70 -3.92
N GLU A 32 -22.68 -8.28 -5.15
CA GLU A 32 -21.74 -8.27 -6.26
C GLU A 32 -20.96 -6.95 -6.35
N CYS A 33 -19.68 -7.04 -6.70
CA CYS A 33 -18.87 -5.88 -7.06
C CYS A 33 -18.99 -5.58 -8.56
N CYS A 34 -19.30 -4.32 -8.91
CA CYS A 34 -19.47 -3.88 -10.30
C CYS A 34 -18.15 -3.55 -11.02
N CYS A 35 -17.00 -3.99 -10.48
CA CYS A 35 -15.69 -3.59 -10.97
C CYS A 35 -15.33 -4.16 -12.35
N GLN A 36 -15.95 -5.28 -12.73
CA GLN A 36 -15.63 -6.01 -13.96
C GLN A 36 -16.83 -6.10 -14.89
N HIS A 37 -16.78 -5.35 -16.00
CA HIS A 37 -17.77 -5.49 -17.08
C HIS A 37 -17.39 -6.69 -17.97
N GLY A 38 -18.22 -7.73 -17.98
CA GLY A 38 -18.04 -8.90 -18.86
C GLY A 38 -17.11 -10.00 -18.34
N GLY A 39 -16.74 -9.96 -17.05
CA GLY A 39 -15.99 -11.02 -16.36
C GLY A 39 -16.88 -11.87 -15.44
N PRO A 40 -16.31 -12.88 -14.75
CA PRO A 40 -17.01 -13.58 -13.69
C PRO A 40 -17.38 -12.61 -12.56
N LEU A 41 -18.52 -12.85 -11.94
CA LEU A 41 -19.00 -12.06 -10.83
C LEU A 41 -18.01 -12.14 -9.65
N VAL A 42 -17.61 -10.99 -9.14
CA VAL A 42 -16.71 -10.89 -7.99
C VAL A 42 -17.55 -10.56 -6.76
N PRO A 43 -17.52 -11.39 -5.71
CA PRO A 43 -18.16 -11.06 -4.44
C PRO A 43 -17.62 -9.74 -3.91
N TRP A 44 -18.52 -8.85 -3.56
CA TRP A 44 -18.18 -7.66 -2.82
C TRP A 44 -17.78 -8.06 -1.40
N THR A 45 -16.52 -7.78 -1.04
CA THR A 45 -16.04 -7.82 0.33
C THR A 45 -15.15 -6.61 0.62
N PRO A 46 -15.01 -6.19 1.89
CA PRO A 46 -14.05 -5.16 2.27
C PRO A 46 -12.62 -5.46 1.83
N GLU A 47 -12.21 -6.73 1.86
CA GLU A 47 -10.88 -7.18 1.43
C GLU A 47 -10.69 -7.00 -0.07
N HIS A 48 -11.73 -7.23 -0.89
CA HIS A 48 -11.69 -6.95 -2.32
C HIS A 48 -11.48 -5.45 -2.57
N VAL A 49 -12.26 -4.59 -1.93
CA VAL A 49 -12.12 -3.12 -2.09
C VAL A 49 -10.73 -2.65 -1.64
N ALA A 50 -10.21 -3.19 -0.52
CA ALA A 50 -8.87 -2.88 -0.04
C ALA A 50 -7.77 -3.26 -1.06
N ALA A 51 -7.91 -4.41 -1.72
CA ALA A 51 -6.98 -4.84 -2.76
C ALA A 51 -7.03 -3.92 -4.00
N GLU A 52 -8.19 -3.40 -4.37
CA GLU A 52 -8.31 -2.46 -5.49
C GLU A 52 -7.75 -1.07 -5.14
N VAL A 53 -7.88 -0.64 -3.87
CA VAL A 53 -7.21 0.56 -3.37
C VAL A 53 -5.69 0.40 -3.40
N ASP A 54 -5.18 -0.75 -2.95
CA ASP A 54 -3.75 -1.07 -2.98
C ASP A 54 -3.18 -0.98 -4.40
N LYS A 55 -3.87 -1.58 -5.39
CA LYS A 55 -3.50 -1.49 -6.81
C LYS A 55 -3.51 -0.05 -7.32
N ALA A 56 -4.54 0.73 -7.00
CA ALA A 56 -4.64 2.13 -7.43
C ALA A 56 -3.51 2.99 -6.85
N LEU A 57 -3.07 2.68 -5.62
CA LEU A 57 -1.89 3.28 -4.98
C LEU A 57 -0.57 2.68 -5.49
N GLY A 58 -0.55 2.03 -6.65
CA GLY A 58 0.65 1.47 -7.28
C GLY A 58 1.26 0.27 -6.53
N GLY A 59 0.49 -0.35 -5.63
CA GLY A 59 0.94 -1.42 -4.73
C GLY A 59 1.70 -0.87 -3.53
N LEU A 60 1.20 -1.17 -2.33
CA LEU A 60 1.83 -0.86 -1.06
C LEU A 60 2.93 -1.88 -0.79
N ASN A 61 4.15 -1.38 -0.66
CA ASN A 61 5.31 -2.20 -0.33
C ASN A 61 5.80 -1.87 1.07
N ARG A 62 6.24 -2.91 1.79
CA ARG A 62 6.84 -2.73 3.11
C ARG A 62 8.32 -2.41 2.95
N THR A 63 8.72 -1.24 3.43
CA THR A 63 10.12 -0.79 3.41
C THR A 63 10.71 -0.84 4.81
N TRP A 64 12.03 -0.94 4.91
CA TRP A 64 12.74 -1.16 6.17
C TRP A 64 13.94 -0.23 6.32
N ALA A 65 14.20 0.28 7.52
CA ALA A 65 15.35 1.13 7.80
C ALA A 65 15.91 0.90 9.21
N ALA A 66 17.20 1.19 9.38
CA ALA A 66 17.81 1.43 10.68
C ALA A 66 17.50 2.88 11.11
N VAL A 67 16.96 3.02 12.33
CA VAL A 67 16.51 4.32 12.86
C VAL A 67 17.17 4.59 14.20
N PHE A 68 17.76 5.78 14.34
CA PHE A 68 18.38 6.24 15.57
C PHE A 68 17.35 6.49 16.68
N PRO A 69 17.79 6.62 17.95
CA PRO A 69 16.89 6.85 19.09
C PRO A 69 16.11 8.16 18.99
N ASP A 70 16.66 9.16 18.31
CA ASP A 70 16.03 10.45 18.05
C ASP A 70 14.99 10.41 16.91
N GLY A 71 14.81 9.24 16.27
CA GLY A 71 13.87 9.01 15.18
C GLY A 71 14.42 9.37 13.80
N SER A 72 15.65 9.86 13.69
CA SER A 72 16.30 10.10 12.41
C SER A 72 16.71 8.79 11.72
N TYR A 73 16.69 8.81 10.40
CA TYR A 73 17.05 7.67 9.57
C TYR A 73 18.55 7.66 9.32
N MET A 74 19.17 6.51 9.52
CA MET A 74 20.59 6.36 9.23
C MET A 74 20.86 6.34 7.71
N THR A 75 20.02 5.61 6.99
CA THR A 75 20.02 5.45 5.53
C THR A 75 18.60 5.65 5.01
N PRO A 76 18.39 5.97 3.72
CA PRO A 76 17.06 5.89 3.13
C PRO A 76 16.46 4.50 3.36
N TYR A 77 15.13 4.42 3.48
CA TYR A 77 14.44 3.14 3.61
C TYR A 77 14.84 2.19 2.48
N HIS A 78 15.21 0.97 2.85
CA HIS A 78 15.41 -0.11 1.91
C HIS A 78 14.05 -0.50 1.32
N GLU A 79 13.96 -0.42 0.00
CA GLU A 79 12.73 -0.71 -0.74
C GLU A 79 12.86 -2.02 -1.54
N VAL A 80 11.72 -2.59 -1.95
CA VAL A 80 11.71 -3.82 -2.76
C VAL A 80 12.41 -3.63 -4.11
N TRP A 81 12.53 -2.38 -4.58
CA TRP A 81 13.17 -2.00 -5.83
C TRP A 81 14.66 -1.68 -5.68
N ASN A 82 15.20 -1.66 -4.46
CA ASN A 82 16.65 -1.55 -4.28
C ASN A 82 17.29 -2.81 -4.84
N PHE A 83 17.97 -2.67 -5.98
CA PHE A 83 18.59 -3.76 -6.73
C PHE A 83 19.73 -4.42 -5.92
N HIS A 84 19.37 -5.36 -5.06
CA HIS A 84 20.28 -6.28 -4.43
C HIS A 84 19.93 -7.70 -4.87
N PRO A 85 20.74 -8.33 -5.75
CA PRO A 85 20.35 -9.58 -6.41
C PRO A 85 20.09 -10.75 -5.46
N ASN A 86 20.54 -10.68 -4.20
CA ASN A 86 20.45 -11.78 -3.23
C ASN A 86 20.04 -11.33 -1.80
N LYS A 87 19.50 -10.12 -1.63
CA LYS A 87 19.10 -9.62 -0.30
C LYS A 87 17.76 -8.89 -0.38
N SER A 88 16.87 -9.21 0.56
CA SER A 88 15.64 -8.46 0.77
C SER A 88 15.93 -7.09 1.39
N ALA A 89 15.00 -6.15 1.20
CA ALA A 89 15.04 -4.84 1.86
C ALA A 89 15.23 -4.93 3.38
N ARG A 90 14.61 -5.93 4.01
CA ARG A 90 14.74 -6.17 5.45
C ARG A 90 16.15 -6.61 5.84
N GLU A 91 16.75 -7.55 5.11
CA GLU A 91 18.11 -8.04 5.39
C GLU A 91 19.16 -6.94 5.25
N LEU A 92 18.94 -5.97 4.36
CA LEU A 92 19.79 -4.79 4.25
C LEU A 92 19.67 -3.90 5.50
N ALA A 93 18.43 -3.61 5.91
CA ALA A 93 18.17 -2.82 7.12
C ALA A 93 18.68 -3.51 8.40
N GLU A 94 18.61 -4.84 8.49
CA GLU A 94 19.19 -5.62 9.59
C GLU A 94 20.72 -5.53 9.61
N GLY A 95 21.36 -5.47 8.43
CA GLY A 95 22.78 -5.20 8.30
C GLY A 95 23.15 -3.81 8.83
N ASP A 96 22.39 -2.79 8.46
CA ASP A 96 22.59 -1.42 8.95
C ASP A 96 22.43 -1.36 10.49
N VAL A 97 21.44 -2.06 11.05
CA VAL A 97 21.25 -2.13 12.51
C VAL A 97 22.43 -2.82 13.21
N ALA A 98 22.98 -3.88 12.62
CA ALA A 98 24.12 -4.59 13.19
C ALA A 98 25.42 -3.77 13.19
N GLU A 99 25.54 -2.78 12.29
CA GLU A 99 26.71 -1.91 12.21
C GLU A 99 26.68 -0.77 13.24
N TYR A 100 25.50 -0.40 13.76
CA TYR A 100 25.33 0.75 14.68
C TYR A 100 24.53 0.39 15.93
N GLU A 101 25.23 0.28 17.06
CA GLU A 101 24.73 -0.22 18.36
C GLU A 101 23.47 0.50 18.90
N ASP A 102 23.20 1.73 18.47
CA ASP A 102 22.07 2.55 18.96
C ASP A 102 20.87 2.58 18.01
N THR A 103 20.91 1.88 16.88
CA THR A 103 19.82 1.91 15.89
C THR A 103 18.82 0.78 16.09
N THR A 104 17.58 1.00 15.64
CA THR A 104 16.49 0.00 15.69
C THR A 104 15.90 -0.23 14.32
N LEU A 105 15.51 -1.48 14.05
CA LEU A 105 14.84 -1.84 12.80
C LEU A 105 13.40 -1.31 12.81
N LYS A 106 13.04 -0.45 11.85
CA LYS A 106 11.66 0.01 11.65
C LYS A 106 11.16 -0.33 10.25
N ALA A 107 9.84 -0.48 10.15
CA ALA A 107 9.16 -0.68 8.88
C ALA A 107 8.06 0.34 8.66
N GLN A 108 7.79 0.66 7.40
CA GLN A 108 6.63 1.43 6.99
C GLN A 108 6.05 0.89 5.68
N TRP A 109 4.79 1.22 5.40
CA TRP A 109 4.18 0.97 4.10
C TRP A 109 4.35 2.21 3.23
N VAL A 110 4.82 2.02 2.00
CA VAL A 110 4.94 3.10 1.01
C VAL A 110 4.15 2.71 -0.24
N SER A 111 3.51 3.71 -0.84
CA SER A 111 2.80 3.59 -2.10
C SER A 111 3.78 3.59 -3.27
N GLY A 112 3.57 2.70 -4.24
CA GLY A 112 4.28 2.71 -5.53
C GLY A 112 3.68 3.70 -6.54
N TRP A 113 2.67 4.48 -6.15
CA TRP A 113 2.05 5.47 -7.02
C TRP A 113 3.06 6.58 -7.36
N THR A 114 3.24 6.81 -8.66
CA THR A 114 4.09 7.87 -9.18
C THR A 114 3.23 8.84 -9.99
N VAL A 115 3.44 10.14 -9.78
CA VAL A 115 2.84 11.19 -10.61
C VAL A 115 3.86 11.54 -11.68
N THR A 116 3.53 11.28 -12.94
CA THR A 116 4.30 11.82 -14.07
C THR A 116 3.75 13.21 -14.39
N GLU A 117 4.58 14.24 -14.25
CA GLU A 117 4.27 15.61 -14.72
C GLU A 117 4.26 15.71 -16.26
#